data_AF-A0A1M4NBU8-F1
#
_entry.id   AF-A0A1M4NBU8-F1
#
_cell.length_a   1.000
_cell.length_b   1.000
_cell.length_c   1.000
_cell.angle_alpha   90.00
_cell.angle_beta   90.00
_cell.angle_gamma   90.00
#
_symmetry.space_group_name_H-M   'P 1'
#
loop_
_entity.id
_entity.type
_entity.pdbx_description
1 polymer ?
#
loop_
_entity_poly.entity_id
_entity_poly.type
_entity_poly.pdbx_seq_one_letter_code
_entity_poly.pdbx_strand_id
1 'polypeptide(L)' 'MYSLKLVKIRETINRLKLRKGVIDMILNPKLIAGKWCIEVSTPEFGKTILLDKEKDFSPLVFDTEEEALAYIRQVNQDN' A
#
# COMPACT_ATOMS: atom_id res chain seq x y z
N MET A 1 -31.85 0.70 1.78
CA MET A 1 -31.45 2.12 1.92
C MET A 1 -30.35 2.19 2.98
N TYR A 2 -29.07 2.27 2.59
CA TYR A 2 -27.95 2.49 3.52
C TYR A 2 -26.93 3.45 2.88
N SER A 3 -27.28 4.74 2.84
CA SER A 3 -26.33 5.83 2.62
C SER A 3 -26.07 6.47 3.96
N LEU A 4 -24.84 6.33 4.50
CA LEU A 4 -24.20 7.18 5.51
C LEU A 4 -23.10 6.37 6.20
N LYS A 5 -21.86 6.39 5.68
CA LYS A 5 -20.64 6.19 6.51
C LYS A 5 -19.29 6.33 5.80
N LEU A 6 -19.22 6.57 4.48
CA LEU A 6 -17.92 6.63 3.79
C LEU A 6 -17.29 8.03 3.70
N VAL A 7 -18.03 9.10 4.03
CA VAL A 7 -17.52 10.48 3.86
C VAL A 7 -16.60 10.91 5.01
N LYS A 8 -16.71 10.33 6.21
CA LYS A 8 -15.89 10.73 7.37
C LYS A 8 -14.46 10.17 7.39
N ILE A 9 -14.20 9.09 6.66
CA ILE A 9 -12.89 8.44 6.64
C ILE A 9 -11.88 9.32 5.88
N ARG A 10 -12.29 9.86 4.73
CA ARG A 10 -11.42 10.65 3.84
C ARG A 10 -10.96 11.97 4.47
N GLU A 11 -11.83 12.62 5.24
CA GLU A 11 -11.52 13.89 5.91
C GLU A 11 -10.60 13.69 7.14
N THR A 12 -10.72 12.55 7.81
CA THR A 12 -9.84 12.16 8.92
C THR A 12 -8.43 11.84 8.43
N ILE A 13 -8.32 11.10 7.32
CA ILE A 13 -7.04 10.75 6.68
C ILE A 13 -6.29 12.01 6.19
N ASN A 14 -7.00 13.00 5.64
CA ASN A 14 -6.36 14.25 5.20
C ASN A 14 -5.86 15.13 6.36
N ARG A 15 -6.46 15.02 7.55
CA ARG A 15 -5.97 15.72 8.75
C ARG A 15 -4.75 15.05 9.40
N LEU A 16 -4.60 13.73 9.24
CA LEU A 16 -3.43 12.98 9.72
C LEU A 16 -2.17 13.26 8.88
N LYS A 17 -2.32 13.53 7.57
CA LYS A 17 -1.21 13.85 6.66
C LYS A 17 -0.42 15.14 6.96
N LEU A 18 -0.91 16.03 7.83
CA LEU A 18 -0.40 17.41 7.95
C LEU A 18 0.53 17.68 9.15
N ARG A 19 0.84 16.68 9.98
CA ARG A 19 1.81 16.87 11.07
C ARG A 19 2.92 15.82 11.00
N LYS A 20 4.02 16.19 10.34
CA LYS A 20 5.31 15.46 10.25
C LYS A 20 5.17 14.15 9.45
N GLY A 21 5.61 14.10 8.20
CA GLY A 21 7.04 13.91 7.91
C GLY A 21 7.40 12.43 8.15
N VAL A 22 7.46 11.65 7.08
CA VAL A 22 7.67 10.19 7.00
C VAL A 22 6.42 9.36 7.33
N ILE A 23 5.67 9.02 6.28
CA ILE A 23 4.85 7.80 6.32
C ILE A 23 5.90 6.68 6.35
N ASP A 24 6.12 6.06 7.52
CA ASP A 24 6.94 4.86 7.66
C ASP A 24 6.15 3.69 7.02
N MET A 25 6.05 3.72 5.69
CA MET A 25 5.45 2.65 4.89
C MET A 25 6.53 1.63 4.62
N ILE A 26 6.55 0.57 5.43
CA ILE A 26 7.51 -0.51 5.24
C ILE A 26 6.96 -1.44 4.17
N LEU A 27 7.61 -1.44 3.01
CA LEU A 27 7.29 -2.34 1.90
C LEU A 27 8.13 -3.60 2.02
N ASN A 28 7.47 -4.76 2.15
CA ASN A 28 8.14 -6.06 2.21
C ASN A 28 7.64 -6.96 1.08
N PRO A 29 8.53 -7.65 0.34
CA PRO A 29 8.10 -8.67 -0.59
C PRO A 29 7.56 -9.88 0.19
N LYS A 30 6.41 -10.41 -0.23
CA LYS A 30 5.72 -11.53 0.42
C LYS A 30 5.21 -12.52 -0.60
N LEU A 31 5.68 -13.76 -0.53
CA LEU A 31 5.17 -14.85 -1.37
C LEU A 31 3.79 -15.30 -0.88
N ILE A 32 2.76 -15.14 -1.70
CA ILE A 32 1.36 -15.52 -1.43
C ILE A 32 0.85 -16.34 -2.62
N ALA A 33 0.35 -17.54 -2.36
CA ALA A 33 -0.20 -18.44 -3.39
C ALA A 33 0.72 -18.67 -4.61
N GLY A 34 2.05 -18.67 -4.39
CA GLY A 34 3.05 -18.88 -5.45
C GLY A 34 3.39 -17.62 -6.27
N LYS A 35 2.88 -16.45 -5.89
CA LYS A 35 3.20 -15.15 -6.49
C LYS A 35 3.78 -14.20 -5.44
N TRP A 36 4.73 -13.37 -5.84
CA TRP A 36 5.34 -12.37 -4.98
C TRP A 36 4.46 -11.12 -4.94
N CYS A 37 3.99 -10.73 -3.76
CA CYS A 37 3.21 -9.52 -3.54
C CYS A 37 4.03 -8.53 -2.72
N ILE A 38 3.63 -7.25 -2.70
CA ILE A 38 4.21 -6.28 -1.76
C ILE A 38 3.27 -6.13 -0.57
N GLU A 39 3.71 -6.57 0.59
CA GLU A 39 3.06 -6.25 1.86
C GLU A 39 3.48 -4.84 2.28
N VAL A 40 2.51 -3.94 2.36
CA VAL A 40 2.65 -2.60 2.91
C VAL A 40 2.27 -2.67 4.39
N SER A 41 3.25 -2.45 5.26
CA SER A 41 2.99 -2.25 6.68
C SER A 41 2.92 -0.77 6.97
N THR A 42 1.76 -0.31 7.43
CA THR A 42 1.57 1.06 7.92
C THR A 42 1.20 1.01 9.40
N PRO A 43 1.68 1.93 10.24
CA PRO A 43 1.30 1.97 11.65
C PRO A 43 -0.21 2.26 11.85
N GLU A 44 -0.86 2.92 10.89
CA GLU A 44 -2.28 3.29 10.95
C GLU A 44 -3.23 2.15 10.56
N PHE A 45 -2.92 1.37 9.52
CA PHE A 45 -3.81 0.33 8.99
C PHE A 45 -3.28 -1.09 9.21
N GLY A 46 -2.08 -1.25 9.78
CA GLY A 46 -1.41 -2.53 9.90
C GLY A 46 -0.83 -3.01 8.57
N LYS A 47 -0.86 -4.33 8.38
CA LYS A 47 -0.32 -5.01 7.19
C LYS A 47 -1.39 -5.15 6.14
N THR A 48 -1.14 -4.63 4.95
CA THR A 48 -2.02 -4.76 3.78
C THR A 48 -1.22 -5.11 2.53
N ILE A 49 -1.87 -5.58 1.47
CA ILE A 49 -1.20 -5.85 0.19
C ILE A 49 -1.32 -4.61 -0.70
N LEU A 50 -0.21 -4.28 -1.36
CA LEU A 50 -0.18 -3.19 -2.32
C LEU A 50 -1.08 -3.54 -3.50
N LEU A 51 -1.98 -2.61 -3.82
CA LEU A 51 -2.90 -2.74 -4.94
C LEU A 51 -2.45 -1.82 -6.07
N ASP A 52 -2.53 -2.32 -7.28
CA ASP A 52 -2.27 -1.56 -8.49
C ASP A 52 -3.50 -0.72 -8.86
N LYS A 53 -3.34 0.60 -8.91
CA LYS A 53 -4.44 1.53 -9.19
C LYS A 53 -4.83 1.53 -10.68
N GLU A 54 -3.91 1.15 -11.57
CA GLU A 54 -4.15 1.14 -13.02
C GLU A 54 -4.92 -0.12 -13.44
N LYS A 55 -4.78 -1.22 -12.69
CA LYS A 55 -5.47 -2.50 -12.90
C LYS A 55 -6.60 -2.76 -11.89
N ASP A 56 -7.54 -1.83 -11.76
CA ASP A 56 -8.80 -2.08 -11.02
C ASP A 56 -8.61 -2.44 -9.53
N PHE A 57 -7.55 -1.95 -8.87
CA PHE A 57 -7.19 -2.31 -7.49
C PHE A 57 -6.82 -3.80 -7.32
N SER A 58 -6.30 -4.43 -8.37
CA SER A 58 -5.76 -5.78 -8.28
C SER A 58 -4.49 -5.81 -7.42
N PRO A 59 -4.25 -6.89 -6.64
CA PRO A 59 -3.01 -7.03 -5.91
C PRO A 59 -1.82 -7.01 -6.87
N LEU A 60 -0.81 -6.20 -6.55
CA LEU A 60 0.41 -6.15 -7.33
C LEU A 60 1.19 -7.43 -7.10
N VAL A 61 1.22 -8.28 -8.12
CA VAL A 61 1.87 -9.60 -8.10
C VAL A 61 3.05 -9.61 -9.05
N PHE A 62 4.11 -10.30 -8.63
CA PHE A 62 5.36 -10.50 -9.35
C PHE A 62 5.64 -11.99 -9.44
N ASP A 63 6.35 -12.40 -10.48
CA ASP A 63 6.76 -13.78 -10.66
C ASP A 63 8.02 -14.09 -9.84
N THR A 64 8.89 -13.11 -9.62
CA THR A 64 10.13 -13.25 -8.86
C THR A 64 10.24 -12.28 -7.68
N GLU A 65 11.07 -12.64 -6.69
CA GLU A 65 11.40 -11.76 -5.56
C GLU A 65 12.14 -10.50 -6.03
N GLU A 66 13.00 -10.65 -7.04
CA GLU A 66 13.82 -9.57 -7.58
C GLU A 66 12.97 -8.47 -8.22
N GLU A 67 11.93 -8.83 -8.98
CA GLU A 67 10.99 -7.86 -9.55
C GLU A 67 10.22 -7.10 -8.45
N ALA A 68 9.78 -7.82 -7.41
CA ALA A 68 9.12 -7.21 -6.26
C ALA A 68 10.05 -6.22 -5.53
N LEU A 69 11.31 -6.60 -5.32
CA LEU A 69 12.33 -5.73 -4.71
C LEU A 69 12.69 -4.53 -5.59
N ALA A 70 12.81 -4.72 -6.90
CA ALA A 70 13.07 -3.64 -7.84
C ALA A 70 11.95 -2.59 -7.79
N TYR A 71 10.69 -3.04 -7.74
CA TYR A 71 9.54 -2.16 -7.57
C TYR A 71 9.59 -1.39 -6.24
N ILE A 72 9.88 -2.07 -5.12
CA ILE A 72 10.02 -1.42 -3.80
C ILE A 72 11.11 -0.34 -3.83
N ARG A 73 12.25 -0.62 -4.47
CA ARG A 73 13.35 0.35 -4.62
C ARG A 73 12.93 1.56 -5.43
N GLN A 74 12.23 1.33 -6.55
CA GLN A 74 11.74 2.41 -7.41
C GLN A 74 10.77 3.32 -6.65
N VAL A 75 9.84 2.74 -5.88
CA VAL A 75 8.88 3.52 -5.07
C VAL A 75 9.57 4.31 -3.95
N ASN A 76 10.63 3.78 -3.35
CA ASN A 76 11.41 4.48 -2.33
C ASN A 76 12.28 5.61 -2.90
N GLN A 77 12.69 5.55 -4.18
CA GLN A 77 13.53 6.59 -4.80
C GLN A 77 12.74 7.81 -5.31
N ASP A 78 11.43 7.69 -5.51
CA ASP A 78 10.57 8.80 -5.97
C ASP A 78 10.02 9.67 -4.80
N ASN A 79 10.42 9.39 -3.54
CA ASN A 79 10.15 10.22 -2.34
C ASN A 79 11.40 10.99 -1.89
#